data_AF-A0A9W7EGZ9-F1
#
_entry.id   AF-A0A9W7EGZ9-F1
#
_cell.length_a   1.000
_cell.length_b   1.000
_cell.length_c   1.000
_cell.angle_alpha   90.00
_cell.angle_beta   90.00
_cell.angle_gamma   90.00
#
_symmetry.space_group_name_H-M   'P 1'
#
loop_
_entity.id
_entity.type
_entity.pdbx_description
1 polymer ?
#
loop_
_entity_poly.entity_id
_entity_poly.type
_entity_poly.pdbx_seq_one_letter_code
_entity_poly.pdbx_strand_id
1 'polypeptide(L)'
;MDLGTVRDNLGGGNYDTVAAAANDVRQVFRNCCKYNDEGTDFYQLGESFSARFEDMYKRVSRSSAPSSSSSKVPPQSFASASYGRSGRGGLPSLEVRKGFSGNLFKITGDELGHVVTVLDQRCPGALTSVGGEDGEGTKGRGGRGGGDKDEEPNVEIVIDQIEEEVFWELKEFVDNKIERRKGSKRKR
;
A
#
# COMPACT_ATOMS: atom_id res chain seq x y z
N MET A 1 -9.05 22.74 -6.41
CA MET A 1 -9.34 21.30 -6.24
C MET A 1 -8.57 20.82 -5.03
N ASP A 2 -9.22 20.08 -4.14
CA ASP A 2 -8.67 19.49 -2.92
C ASP A 2 -9.35 18.13 -2.67
N LEU A 3 -8.74 17.27 -1.84
CA LEU A 3 -9.22 15.90 -1.63
C LEU A 3 -10.58 15.83 -0.91
N GLY A 4 -10.94 16.84 -0.12
CA GLY A 4 -12.26 16.93 0.50
C GLY A 4 -13.35 17.14 -0.55
N THR A 5 -13.13 18.11 -1.45
CA THR A 5 -13.99 18.35 -2.61
C THR A 5 -14.11 17.11 -3.50
N VAL A 6 -13.00 16.42 -3.78
CA VAL A 6 -13.03 15.18 -4.58
C VAL A 6 -13.87 14.09 -3.92
N ARG A 7 -13.70 13.88 -2.60
CA ARG A 7 -14.49 12.92 -1.84
C ARG A 7 -15.98 13.23 -1.90
N ASP A 8 -16.35 14.49 -1.71
CA ASP A 8 -17.75 14.92 -1.67
C ASP A 8 -18.39 14.77 -3.07
N ASN A 9 -17.67 15.12 -4.14
CA ASN A 9 -18.12 14.88 -5.52
C ASN A 9 -18.27 13.39 -5.84
N LEU A 10 -17.37 12.55 -5.33
CA LEU A 10 -17.45 11.10 -5.52
C LEU A 10 -18.68 10.52 -4.81
N GLY A 11 -18.93 10.94 -3.56
CA GLY A 11 -20.12 10.52 -2.79
C GLY A 11 -21.43 11.05 -3.35
N GLY A 12 -21.40 12.22 -4.00
CA GLY A 12 -22.54 12.81 -4.69
C GLY A 12 -22.84 12.24 -6.08
N GLY A 13 -21.96 11.38 -6.63
CA GLY A 13 -22.11 10.86 -7.99
C GLY A 13 -21.82 11.90 -9.08
N ASN A 14 -21.04 12.94 -8.78
CA ASN A 14 -20.72 14.05 -9.69
C ASN A 14 -19.65 13.71 -10.75
N TYR A 15 -19.20 12.45 -10.80
CA TYR A 15 -18.23 11.98 -11.79
C TYR A 15 -18.84 10.88 -12.64
N ASP A 16 -18.88 11.12 -13.96
CA ASP A 16 -19.39 10.14 -14.93
C ASP A 16 -18.45 8.93 -15.09
N THR A 17 -17.16 9.13 -14.81
CA THR A 17 -16.14 8.09 -14.96
C THR A 17 -15.11 8.14 -13.84
N VAL A 18 -14.51 6.99 -13.55
CA VAL A 18 -13.36 6.87 -12.64
C VAL A 18 -12.17 7.73 -13.10
N ALA A 19 -12.04 7.96 -14.42
CA ALA A 19 -11.03 8.84 -14.99
C ALA A 19 -11.26 10.32 -14.67
N ALA A 20 -12.53 10.77 -14.63
CA ALA A 20 -12.87 12.14 -14.26
C ALA A 20 -12.47 12.43 -12.80
N ALA A 21 -12.82 11.54 -11.88
CA ALA A 21 -12.40 11.64 -10.48
C ALA A 21 -10.86 11.64 -10.35
N ALA A 22 -10.17 10.79 -11.10
CA ALA A 22 -8.72 10.73 -11.09
C ALA A 22 -8.05 12.00 -11.62
N ASN A 23 -8.66 12.67 -12.60
CA ASN A 23 -8.16 13.95 -13.12
C ASN A 23 -8.19 15.03 -12.03
N ASP A 24 -9.26 15.09 -11.25
CA ASP A 24 -9.37 16.06 -10.16
C ASP A 24 -8.36 15.77 -9.04
N VAL A 25 -8.09 14.50 -8.72
CA VAL A 25 -7.01 14.12 -7.79
C VAL A 25 -5.64 14.57 -8.31
N ARG A 26 -5.32 14.30 -9.58
CA ARG A 26 -4.08 14.78 -10.22
C ARG A 26 -3.97 16.29 -10.18
N GLN A 27 -5.09 16.99 -10.35
CA GLN A 27 -5.12 18.45 -10.27
C GLN A 27 -4.76 18.95 -8.88
N VAL A 28 -5.16 18.25 -7.80
CA VAL A 28 -4.73 18.60 -6.42
C VAL A 28 -3.21 18.60 -6.33
N PHE A 29 -2.56 17.51 -6.74
CA PHE A 29 -1.10 17.37 -6.63
C PHE A 29 -0.36 18.31 -7.57
N ARG A 30 -0.84 18.48 -8.82
CA ARG A 30 -0.26 19.45 -9.76
C ARG A 30 -0.34 20.87 -9.23
N ASN A 31 -1.45 21.24 -8.60
CA ASN A 31 -1.57 22.56 -7.97
C ASN A 31 -0.61 22.69 -6.79
N CYS A 32 -0.42 21.61 -6.01
CA CYS A 32 0.58 21.57 -4.94
C CYS A 32 1.98 21.91 -5.49
N CYS A 33 2.42 21.23 -6.55
CA CYS A 33 3.71 21.49 -7.18
C CYS A 33 3.78 22.86 -7.88
N LYS A 34 2.65 23.40 -8.36
CA LYS A 34 2.61 24.70 -9.06
C LYS A 34 2.73 25.89 -8.12
N TYR A 35 2.16 25.80 -6.92
CA TYR A 35 2.12 26.93 -5.97
C TYR A 35 3.24 26.89 -4.93
N ASN A 36 3.94 25.77 -4.80
CA ASN A 36 5.08 25.63 -3.91
C ASN A 36 6.37 25.53 -4.74
N ASP A 37 7.45 26.14 -4.27
CA ASP A 37 8.74 26.10 -4.96
C ASP A 37 9.34 24.69 -4.93
N GLU A 38 10.07 24.36 -5.99
CA GLU A 38 10.85 23.12 -6.09
C GLU A 38 11.81 22.99 -4.90
N GLY A 39 11.93 21.78 -4.35
CA GLY A 39 12.76 21.49 -3.19
C GLY A 39 12.10 21.74 -1.83
N THR A 40 10.95 22.43 -1.77
CA THR A 40 10.18 22.53 -0.52
C THR A 40 9.51 21.20 -0.14
N ASP A 41 9.29 20.98 1.15
CA ASP A 41 8.60 19.78 1.66
C ASP A 41 7.24 19.56 0.99
N PHE A 42 6.49 20.64 0.73
CA PHE A 42 5.17 20.56 0.08
C PHE A 42 5.27 20.16 -1.40
N TYR A 43 6.31 20.61 -2.10
CA TYR A 43 6.55 20.20 -3.48
C TYR A 43 6.89 18.70 -3.55
N GLN A 44 7.84 18.25 -2.72
CA GLN A 44 8.25 16.85 -2.64
C GLN A 44 7.07 15.95 -2.25
N LEU A 45 6.23 16.40 -1.31
CA LEU A 45 5.03 15.68 -0.91
C LEU A 45 4.01 15.57 -2.07
N GLY A 46 3.86 16.64 -2.86
CA GLY A 46 3.02 16.64 -4.06
C GLY A 46 3.47 15.61 -5.09
N GLU A 47 4.78 15.53 -5.37
CA GLU A 47 5.34 14.53 -6.29
C GLU A 47 5.16 13.11 -5.76
N SER A 48 5.50 12.87 -4.49
CA SER A 48 5.36 11.56 -3.85
C SER A 48 3.91 11.06 -3.86
N PHE A 49 2.95 11.93 -3.56
CA PHE A 49 1.52 11.59 -3.62
C PHE A 49 1.04 11.35 -5.05
N SER A 50 1.50 12.14 -6.02
CA SER A 50 1.17 11.91 -7.42
C SER A 50 1.66 10.55 -7.90
N ALA A 51 2.90 10.19 -7.58
CA ALA A 51 3.48 8.89 -7.95
C ALA A 51 2.70 7.73 -7.32
N ARG A 52 2.46 7.79 -6.00
CA ARG A 52 1.66 6.77 -5.29
C ARG A 52 0.26 6.64 -5.84
N PHE A 53 -0.39 7.76 -6.17
CA PHE A 53 -1.72 7.75 -6.74
C PHE A 53 -1.77 7.01 -8.08
N GLU A 54 -0.82 7.25 -8.99
CA GLU A 54 -0.80 6.56 -10.28
C GLU A 54 -0.62 5.04 -10.12
N ASP A 55 0.22 4.60 -9.18
CA ASP A 55 0.41 3.17 -8.93
C ASP A 55 -0.86 2.50 -8.38
N MET A 56 -1.58 3.18 -7.49
CA MET A 56 -2.89 2.72 -7.04
C MET A 56 -3.92 2.74 -8.18
N TYR A 57 -3.93 3.80 -9.00
CA TYR A 57 -4.87 3.97 -10.10
C TYR A 57 -4.68 2.90 -11.20
N LYS A 58 -3.44 2.48 -11.48
CA LYS A 58 -3.14 1.36 -12.39
C LYS A 58 -3.77 0.03 -11.92
N ARG A 59 -3.92 -0.17 -10.61
CA ARG A 59 -4.57 -1.39 -10.07
C ARG A 59 -6.08 -1.33 -10.24
N VAL A 60 -6.67 -0.16 -9.95
CA VAL A 60 -8.11 0.08 -10.11
C VAL A 60 -8.52 -0.02 -11.58
N SER A 61 -7.77 0.62 -12.48
CA SER A 61 -8.05 0.63 -13.93
C SER A 61 -7.96 -0.75 -14.58
N ARG A 62 -7.07 -1.63 -14.10
CA ARG A 62 -7.01 -3.03 -14.53
C ARG A 62 -8.24 -3.83 -14.12
N SER A 63 -8.79 -3.55 -12.93
CA SER A 63 -10.00 -4.19 -12.42
C SER A 63 -11.27 -3.70 -13.13
N SER A 64 -11.28 -2.44 -13.56
CA SER A 64 -12.42 -1.83 -14.30
C SER A 64 -12.38 -2.04 -15.82
N ALA A 65 -11.40 -2.78 -16.36
CA ALA A 65 -11.32 -3.06 -17.78
C ALA A 65 -12.49 -3.99 -18.18
N PRO A 66 -13.36 -3.60 -19.13
CA PRO A 66 -14.46 -4.45 -19.55
C PRO A 66 -13.93 -5.65 -20.33
N SER A 67 -14.04 -6.85 -19.77
CA SER A 67 -14.18 -8.05 -20.57
C SER A 67 -15.36 -7.84 -21.51
N SER A 68 -15.08 -7.80 -22.82
CA SER A 68 -16.07 -7.63 -23.87
C SER A 68 -17.05 -8.81 -23.88
N SER A 69 -18.16 -8.70 -23.16
CA SER A 69 -19.34 -9.52 -23.39
C SER A 69 -20.59 -8.69 -23.13
N SER A 70 -21.21 -8.24 -24.22
CA SER A 70 -22.51 -7.59 -24.27
C SER A 70 -23.52 -8.22 -23.32
N SER A 71 -24.09 -7.43 -22.41
CA SER A 71 -25.37 -7.72 -21.78
C SER A 71 -25.96 -6.41 -21.25
N LYS A 72 -26.97 -5.89 -21.94
CA LYS A 72 -27.89 -4.86 -21.44
C LYS A 72 -28.52 -5.35 -20.13
N VAL A 73 -28.47 -4.57 -19.05
CA VAL A 73 -29.43 -4.65 -17.94
C VAL A 73 -29.57 -3.29 -17.18
N PRO A 74 -30.73 -3.02 -16.56
CA PRO A 74 -31.28 -1.68 -16.24
C PRO A 74 -30.94 -1.19 -14.81
N PRO A 75 -31.32 0.02 -14.37
CA PRO A 75 -30.78 0.63 -13.15
C PRO A 75 -31.41 -0.03 -11.91
N GLN A 76 -30.58 -0.59 -11.03
CA GLN A 76 -31.04 -1.11 -9.75
C GLN A 76 -30.56 -0.24 -8.60
N SER A 77 -31.56 0.21 -7.84
CA SER A 77 -31.57 0.79 -6.52
C SER A 77 -30.54 0.19 -5.56
N PHE A 78 -29.84 1.07 -4.84
CA PHE A 78 -28.98 0.76 -3.71
C PHE A 78 -29.84 0.29 -2.52
N ALA A 79 -30.12 -1.01 -2.44
CA ALA A 79 -30.57 -1.62 -1.20
C ALA A 79 -29.36 -2.21 -0.48
N SER A 80 -29.14 -1.75 0.75
CA SER A 80 -28.06 -2.09 1.66
C SER A 80 -27.91 -3.61 1.83
N ALA A 81 -26.84 -4.18 1.25
CA ALA A 81 -26.43 -5.56 1.48
C ALA A 81 -25.25 -5.59 2.46
N SER A 82 -25.58 -5.89 3.71
CA SER A 82 -24.79 -6.63 4.72
C SER A 82 -23.32 -6.95 4.34
N TYR A 83 -22.41 -6.15 4.90
CA TYR A 83 -20.99 -6.47 5.04
C TYR A 83 -20.83 -7.69 5.95
N GLY A 84 -20.71 -8.87 5.34
CA GLY A 84 -20.61 -10.11 6.10
C GLY A 84 -20.34 -11.32 5.22
N ARG A 85 -19.21 -11.34 4.51
CA ARG A 85 -18.62 -12.60 4.03
C ARG A 85 -17.12 -12.47 3.81
N SER A 86 -16.35 -12.78 4.85
CA SER A 86 -14.92 -13.08 4.75
C SER A 86 -14.76 -14.36 3.94
N GLY A 87 -14.44 -14.24 2.65
CA GLY A 87 -14.23 -15.37 1.76
C GLY A 87 -13.12 -15.05 0.77
N ARG A 88 -11.88 -15.42 1.13
CA ARG A 88 -10.77 -15.91 0.30
C ARG A 88 -10.69 -15.50 -1.19
N GLY A 89 -10.95 -14.25 -1.56
CA GLY A 89 -10.85 -13.83 -2.97
C GLY A 89 -11.30 -12.41 -3.28
N GLY A 90 -11.15 -11.48 -2.34
CA GLY A 90 -11.37 -10.06 -2.60
C GLY A 90 -10.22 -9.23 -2.06
N LEU A 91 -10.01 -8.06 -2.67
CA LEU A 91 -8.97 -7.11 -2.27
C LEU A 91 -8.98 -6.93 -0.75
N PRO A 92 -7.86 -7.17 -0.05
CA PRO A 92 -7.80 -7.00 1.40
C PRO A 92 -8.07 -5.53 1.76
N SER A 93 -9.06 -5.30 2.61
CA SER A 93 -9.41 -3.95 3.08
C SER A 93 -8.28 -3.34 3.91
N LEU A 94 -8.29 -2.01 4.07
CA LEU A 94 -7.30 -1.30 4.88
C LEU A 94 -7.24 -1.82 6.33
N GLU A 95 -8.40 -2.14 6.92
CA GLU A 95 -8.47 -2.71 8.26
C GLU A 95 -7.81 -4.09 8.34
N VAL A 96 -8.00 -4.92 7.31
CA VAL A 96 -7.39 -6.25 7.22
C VAL A 96 -5.87 -6.13 7.05
N ARG A 97 -5.39 -5.22 6.20
CA ARG A 97 -3.96 -4.93 6.02
C ARG A 97 -3.31 -4.42 7.29
N LYS A 98 -3.98 -3.51 8.01
CA LYS A 98 -3.53 -3.01 9.33
C LYS A 98 -3.50 -4.13 10.38
N GLY A 99 -4.47 -5.03 10.36
CA GLY A 99 -4.48 -6.21 11.22
C GLY A 99 -3.30 -7.14 10.95
N PHE A 100 -3.01 -7.39 9.67
CA PHE A 100 -1.86 -8.19 9.24
C PHE A 100 -0.53 -7.57 9.68
N SER A 101 -0.31 -6.27 9.45
CA SER A 101 0.92 -5.59 9.88
C SER A 101 1.14 -5.69 11.38
N GLY A 102 0.10 -5.50 12.19
CA GLY A 102 0.16 -5.67 13.64
C GLY A 102 0.45 -7.11 14.09
N ASN A 103 0.14 -8.11 13.26
CA ASN A 103 0.40 -9.52 13.55
C ASN A 103 1.84 -9.92 13.19
N LEU A 104 2.50 -9.27 12.23
CA LEU A 104 3.92 -9.47 11.93
C LEU A 104 4.83 -9.19 13.14
N PHE A 105 4.47 -8.23 13.99
CA PHE A 105 5.21 -7.95 15.24
C PHE A 105 5.02 -9.02 16.33
N LYS A 106 4.16 -10.02 16.12
CA LYS A 106 3.81 -11.05 17.13
C LYS A 106 4.44 -12.42 16.85
N ILE A 107 5.01 -12.61 15.66
CA ILE A 107 5.70 -13.84 15.25
C ILE A 107 7.20 -13.78 15.60
N THR A 108 7.93 -14.89 15.47
CA THR A 108 9.38 -14.92 15.74
C THR A 108 10.21 -14.36 14.59
N GLY A 109 11.49 -14.07 14.86
CA GLY A 109 12.45 -13.66 13.82
C GLY A 109 12.55 -14.64 12.66
N ASP A 110 12.64 -15.95 12.94
CA ASP A 110 12.68 -16.98 11.89
C ASP A 110 11.39 -17.02 11.04
N GLU A 111 10.23 -16.84 11.68
CA GLU A 111 8.93 -16.80 11.00
C GLU A 111 8.80 -15.54 10.14
N LEU A 112 9.30 -14.40 10.63
CA LEU A 112 9.37 -13.17 9.87
C LEU A 112 10.35 -13.28 8.70
N GLY A 113 11.49 -13.96 8.88
CA GLY A 113 12.44 -14.26 7.82
C GLY A 113 11.81 -15.07 6.69
N HIS A 114 10.93 -16.03 7.01
CA HIS A 114 10.15 -16.75 6.00
C HIS A 114 9.21 -15.81 5.22
N VAL A 115 8.49 -14.93 5.93
CA VAL A 115 7.60 -13.93 5.29
C VAL A 115 8.40 -13.04 4.34
N VAL A 116 9.55 -12.52 4.77
CA VAL A 116 10.43 -11.67 3.95
C VAL A 116 10.93 -12.45 2.73
N THR A 117 11.34 -13.71 2.89
CA THR A 117 11.79 -14.57 1.77
C THR A 117 10.71 -14.75 0.71
N VAL A 118 9.47 -15.00 1.14
CA VAL A 118 8.33 -15.16 0.22
C VAL A 118 8.03 -13.84 -0.50
N LEU A 119 8.11 -12.72 0.21
CA LEU A 119 7.93 -11.39 -0.38
C LEU A 119 9.04 -11.07 -1.38
N ASP A 120 10.30 -11.37 -1.08
CA ASP A 120 11.41 -11.13 -2.01
C ASP A 120 11.23 -11.90 -3.34
N GLN A 121 10.78 -13.15 -3.25
CA GLN A 121 10.59 -14.00 -4.44
C GLN A 121 9.36 -13.64 -5.28
N ARG A 122 8.27 -13.19 -4.65
CA ARG A 122 6.96 -13.04 -5.32
C ARG A 122 6.46 -11.61 -5.41
N CYS A 123 6.94 -10.73 -4.54
CA CYS A 123 6.56 -9.32 -4.45
C CYS A 123 7.77 -8.45 -4.09
N PRO A 124 8.82 -8.37 -4.91
CA PRO A 124 10.04 -7.63 -4.56
C PRO A 124 9.76 -6.15 -4.29
N GLY A 125 8.75 -5.54 -4.94
CA GLY A 125 8.31 -4.17 -4.64
C GLY A 125 7.71 -3.97 -3.23
N ALA A 126 7.32 -5.05 -2.56
CA ALA A 126 6.86 -4.99 -1.16
C ALA A 126 8.01 -4.90 -0.16
N LEU A 127 9.27 -5.02 -0.59
CA LEU A 127 10.44 -4.86 0.26
C LEU A 127 11.22 -3.62 -0.20
N THR A 128 11.25 -2.59 0.64
CA THR A 128 12.07 -1.42 0.40
C THR A 128 13.29 -1.49 1.31
N SER A 129 14.48 -1.41 0.71
CA SER A 129 15.71 -1.21 1.49
C SER A 129 15.70 0.22 1.99
N VAL A 130 15.54 0.43 3.29
CA VAL A 130 15.80 1.74 3.90
C VAL A 130 17.32 1.88 4.01
N GLY A 131 17.98 2.04 2.86
CA GLY A 131 19.34 2.57 2.83
C GLY A 131 19.23 4.07 3.02
N GLY A 132 19.98 4.63 3.97
CA GLY A 132 19.93 6.05 4.29
C GLY A 132 19.95 6.92 3.04
N GLU A 133 18.84 7.60 2.77
CA GLU A 133 18.81 8.76 1.88
C GLU A 133 19.46 9.92 2.64
N ASP A 134 20.78 9.83 2.82
CA ASP A 134 21.59 10.96 3.23
C ASP A 134 21.73 11.89 2.03
N GLY A 135 21.02 13.03 2.12
CA GLY A 135 21.60 14.35 1.91
C GLY A 135 22.33 14.59 0.59
N GLU A 136 21.67 15.36 -0.26
CA GLU A 136 22.27 16.13 -1.34
C GLU A 136 23.59 16.83 -0.91
N GLY A 137 24.70 16.30 -1.44
CA GLY A 137 25.91 17.01 -1.87
C GLY A 137 26.40 18.26 -1.12
N THR A 138 27.30 18.07 -0.16
CA THR A 138 28.43 18.99 0.00
C THR A 138 29.76 18.23 0.07
N LYS A 139 30.64 18.51 -0.90
CA LYS A 139 32.02 17.98 -0.97
C LYS A 139 32.84 18.55 0.20
N GLY A 140 33.23 17.70 1.15
CA GLY A 140 34.15 18.04 2.23
C GLY A 140 35.17 16.93 2.46
N ARG A 141 36.43 17.20 2.09
CA ARG A 141 37.61 16.34 2.25
C ARG A 141 37.77 15.72 3.64
N GLY A 142 38.12 14.43 3.64
CA GLY A 142 39.23 13.89 4.44
C GLY A 142 38.91 13.40 5.85
N GLY A 143 38.92 12.08 6.04
CA GLY A 143 38.99 11.48 7.36
C GLY A 143 39.05 9.95 7.29
N ARG A 144 40.26 9.39 7.45
CA ARG A 144 40.44 7.96 7.72
C ARG A 144 39.78 7.65 9.07
N GLY A 145 38.79 6.76 9.05
CA GLY A 145 38.19 6.18 10.26
C GLY A 145 37.62 4.82 9.90
N GLY A 146 38.34 3.76 10.28
CA GLY A 146 37.87 2.39 10.15
C GLY A 146 36.68 2.14 11.06
N GLY A 147 35.80 1.27 10.58
CA GLY A 147 34.60 0.83 11.26
C GLY A 147 33.67 0.21 10.22
N ASP A 148 34.03 -0.99 9.74
CA ASP A 148 33.08 -1.91 9.12
C ASP A 148 32.01 -2.20 10.17
N LYS A 149 30.99 -1.34 10.23
CA LYS A 149 29.71 -1.69 10.80
C LYS A 149 28.97 -2.31 9.64
N ASP A 150 28.80 -3.62 9.68
CA ASP A 150 27.78 -4.31 8.92
C ASP A 150 26.45 -3.63 9.24
N GLU A 151 26.09 -2.61 8.47
CA GLU A 151 24.83 -1.92 8.58
C GLU A 151 23.80 -2.91 8.06
N GLU A 152 23.21 -3.69 8.98
CA GLU A 152 22.17 -4.64 8.58
C GLU A 152 21.10 -3.86 7.83
N PRO A 153 20.79 -4.24 6.58
CA PRO A 153 19.83 -3.51 5.78
C PRO A 153 18.48 -3.57 6.50
N ASN A 154 18.00 -2.42 6.98
CA ASN A 154 16.66 -2.31 7.52
C ASN A 154 15.68 -2.46 6.36
N VAL A 155 15.07 -3.65 6.26
CA VAL A 155 14.05 -3.94 5.26
C VAL A 155 12.70 -3.47 5.78
N GLU A 156 12.08 -2.53 5.06
CA GLU A 156 10.71 -2.12 5.32
C GLU A 156 9.74 -2.91 4.42
N ILE A 157 8.68 -3.45 5.03
CA ILE A 157 7.63 -4.18 4.31
C ILE A 157 6.51 -3.21 3.96
N VAL A 158 6.39 -2.88 2.67
CA VAL A 158 5.31 -2.05 2.14
C VAL A 158 4.08 -2.91 1.86
N ILE A 159 3.21 -3.05 2.88
CA ILE A 159 2.02 -3.92 2.86
C ILE A 159 1.11 -3.67 1.65
N ASP A 160 1.02 -2.43 1.19
CA ASP A 160 0.20 -2.06 0.04
C ASP A 160 0.74 -2.54 -1.30
N GLN A 161 2.01 -2.96 -1.37
CA GLN A 161 2.64 -3.51 -2.58
C GLN A 161 2.63 -5.04 -2.64
N ILE A 162 2.12 -5.70 -1.59
CA ILE A 162 1.95 -7.15 -1.59
C ILE A 162 0.78 -7.50 -2.53
N GLU A 163 1.03 -8.39 -3.49
CA GLU A 163 -0.02 -8.90 -4.36
C GLU A 163 -1.09 -9.66 -3.57
N GLU A 164 -2.34 -9.63 -4.04
CA GLU A 164 -3.49 -10.14 -3.29
C GLU A 164 -3.36 -11.61 -2.90
N GLU A 165 -2.93 -12.46 -3.83
CA GLU A 165 -2.75 -13.89 -3.57
C GLU A 165 -1.66 -14.14 -2.51
N VAL A 166 -0.55 -13.40 -2.61
CA VAL A 166 0.58 -13.49 -1.66
C VAL A 166 0.15 -12.97 -0.29
N PHE A 167 -0.62 -11.89 -0.24
CA PHE A 167 -1.11 -11.31 1.01
C PHE A 167 -1.96 -12.32 1.79
N TRP A 168 -2.91 -13.00 1.13
CA TRP A 168 -3.80 -13.94 1.81
C TRP A 168 -3.05 -15.17 2.31
N GLU A 169 -2.08 -15.67 1.55
CA GLU A 169 -1.22 -16.79 1.95
C GLU A 169 -0.38 -16.43 3.18
N LEU A 170 0.31 -15.28 3.14
CA LEU A 170 1.12 -14.80 4.26
C LEU A 170 0.26 -14.53 5.49
N LYS A 171 -0.92 -13.93 5.31
CA LYS A 171 -1.85 -13.70 6.42
C LYS A 171 -2.30 -15.00 7.08
N GLU A 172 -2.65 -16.01 6.29
CA GLU A 172 -3.03 -17.33 6.81
C GLU A 172 -1.88 -17.99 7.57
N PHE A 173 -0.66 -17.91 7.02
CA PHE A 173 0.54 -18.40 7.71
C PHE A 173 0.73 -17.72 9.08
N VAL A 174 0.71 -16.38 9.10
CA VAL A 174 0.92 -15.58 10.31
C VAL A 174 -0.16 -15.85 11.37
N ASP A 175 -1.43 -15.88 10.97
CA ASP A 175 -2.54 -16.14 11.88
C ASP A 175 -2.42 -17.55 12.50
N ASN A 176 -2.12 -18.56 11.69
CA ASN A 176 -1.90 -19.94 12.16
C ASN A 176 -0.76 -20.04 13.20
N LYS A 177 0.34 -19.29 13.01
CA LYS A 177 1.44 -19.26 14.00
C LYS A 177 1.02 -18.62 15.31
N ILE A 178 0.28 -17.52 15.25
CA ILE A 178 -0.22 -16.83 16.44
C ILE A 178 -1.20 -17.71 17.22
N GLU A 179 -2.14 -18.38 16.53
CA GLU A 179 -3.12 -19.26 17.17
C GLU A 179 -2.48 -20.46 17.87
N ARG A 180 -1.49 -21.12 17.23
CA ARG A 180 -0.75 -22.22 17.84
C ARG A 180 -0.06 -21.83 19.14
N ARG A 181 0.53 -20.63 19.21
CA ARG A 181 1.15 -20.10 20.45
C ARG A 181 0.12 -19.79 21.53
N LYS A 182 -1.05 -19.23 21.16
CA LYS A 182 -2.14 -18.98 22.11
C LYS A 182 -2.69 -20.30 22.70
N GLY A 183 -2.83 -21.35 21.88
CA GLY A 183 -3.24 -22.67 22.33
C GLY A 183 -2.24 -23.32 23.29
N SER A 184 -0.94 -23.17 23.03
CA SER A 184 0.11 -23.74 23.87
C SER A 184 0.25 -23.08 25.25
N LYS A 185 -0.16 -21.80 25.39
CA LYS A 185 -0.17 -21.08 26.68
C LYS A 185 -1.37 -21.43 27.57
N ARG A 186 -2.49 -21.90 27.00
CA ARG A 186 -3.70 -22.25 27.77
C ARG A 186 -3.67 -23.64 28.39
N LYS A 187 -2.64 -24.44 28.09
CA LYS A 187 -2.49 -25.84 28.52
C LYS A 187 -1.40 -26.02 29.58
N ARG A 188 -0.90 -24.93 30.15
CA ARG A 188 0.07 -24.88 31.25
C ARG A 188 -0.56 -24.22 32.47
#